data_AF-A0A5P2AV58-F1
#
_entry.id   AF-A0A5P2AV58-F1
#
_cell.length_a   1.000
_cell.length_b   1.000
_cell.length_c   1.000
_cell.angle_alpha   90.00
_cell.angle_beta   90.00
_cell.angle_gamma   90.00
#
_symmetry.space_group_name_H-M   'P 1'
#
loop_
_entity.id
_entity.type
_entity.pdbx_description
1 polymer ?
#
loop_
_entity_poly.entity_id
_entity_poly.type
_entity_poly.pdbx_seq_one_letter_code
_entity_poly.pdbx_strand_id
1 'polypeptide(L)'
;MTQTVAVLGTGKIGEALLSGMIRAGWRPANLLVTARRSERADELHARYGVEAVTNAEAAKRADTLILAVKPQDMGRLLDELAPHVAADRLVISAAAGIPTSFIEERLATGTPVVRVMPNTPVLVDEGMSVISGGSHATPAHLVHTEEIFGGVGKTLRVPESQQDAATALSGSGPAYFYFLVEAMTDAGILLGLPRAQAHDLIVQAAIGAAVMLRDSGEHPVKLREAVTSPAGTTISAIRELENHGVRAALIAALEAARDRSRELASGNG
;
A
#
# COMPACT_ATOMS: atom_id res chain seq x y z
N MET A 1 -16.97 -18.93 -2.55
CA MET A 1 -17.05 -17.65 -3.27
C MET A 1 -16.98 -17.92 -4.77
N THR A 2 -17.96 -17.44 -5.54
CA THR A 2 -18.08 -17.65 -7.01
C THR A 2 -17.60 -16.45 -7.83
N GLN A 3 -17.14 -15.38 -7.20
CA GLN A 3 -16.70 -14.17 -7.90
C GLN A 3 -15.30 -14.33 -8.50
N THR A 4 -15.14 -13.77 -9.69
CA THR A 4 -13.86 -13.74 -10.42
C THR A 4 -13.18 -12.39 -10.22
N VAL A 5 -11.92 -12.40 -9.81
CA VAL A 5 -11.11 -11.17 -9.63
C VAL A 5 -9.96 -11.18 -10.63
N ALA A 6 -9.77 -10.08 -11.35
CA ALA A 6 -8.62 -9.90 -12.23
C ALA A 6 -7.63 -8.90 -11.65
N VAL A 7 -6.35 -9.25 -11.58
CA VAL A 7 -5.26 -8.34 -11.22
C VAL A 7 -4.55 -7.88 -12.50
N LEU A 8 -4.76 -6.61 -12.86
CA LEU A 8 -4.19 -5.97 -14.04
C LEU A 8 -2.97 -5.17 -13.62
N GLY A 9 -1.78 -5.70 -13.91
CA GLY A 9 -0.51 -5.16 -13.44
C GLY A 9 0.15 -6.05 -12.39
N THR A 10 0.92 -7.02 -12.84
CA THR A 10 1.57 -8.04 -12.00
C THR A 10 3.01 -7.69 -11.59
N GLY A 11 3.22 -6.42 -11.23
CA GLY A 11 4.44 -5.96 -10.57
C GLY A 11 4.53 -6.43 -9.11
N LYS A 12 5.39 -5.79 -8.30
CA LYS A 12 5.57 -6.18 -6.88
C LYS A 12 4.25 -6.15 -6.09
N ILE A 13 3.49 -5.06 -6.17
CA ILE A 13 2.23 -4.90 -5.43
C ILE A 13 1.14 -5.85 -5.97
N GLY A 14 0.96 -5.94 -7.29
CA GLY A 14 -0.04 -6.83 -7.88
C GLY A 14 0.22 -8.31 -7.57
N GLU A 15 1.47 -8.76 -7.64
CA GLU A 15 1.82 -10.14 -7.23
C GLU A 15 1.65 -10.34 -5.71
N ALA A 16 2.05 -9.36 -4.88
CA ALA A 16 1.85 -9.45 -3.43
C ALA A 16 0.38 -9.66 -3.09
N LEU A 17 -0.51 -8.85 -3.68
CA LEU A 17 -1.95 -8.95 -3.49
C LEU A 17 -2.48 -10.29 -3.98
N LEU A 18 -2.11 -10.72 -5.18
CA LEU A 18 -2.50 -12.02 -5.72
C LEU A 18 -2.11 -13.16 -4.75
N SER A 19 -0.86 -13.14 -4.28
CA SER A 19 -0.34 -14.17 -3.37
C SER A 19 -1.08 -14.15 -2.04
N GLY A 20 -1.42 -12.96 -1.51
CA GLY A 20 -2.15 -12.80 -0.27
C GLY A 20 -3.61 -13.24 -0.37
N MET A 21 -4.26 -12.97 -1.51
CA MET A 21 -5.60 -13.51 -1.80
C MET A 21 -5.58 -15.05 -1.77
N ILE A 22 -4.60 -15.69 -2.42
CA ILE A 22 -4.48 -17.15 -2.41
C ILE A 22 -4.26 -17.68 -0.99
N ARG A 23 -3.39 -17.05 -0.19
CA ARG A 23 -3.19 -17.40 1.23
C ARG A 23 -4.47 -17.23 2.06
N ALA A 24 -5.28 -16.22 1.74
CA ALA A 24 -6.59 -15.99 2.35
C ALA A 24 -7.68 -16.97 1.87
N GLY A 25 -7.35 -17.97 1.04
CA GLY A 25 -8.25 -19.03 0.62
C GLY A 25 -8.97 -18.79 -0.71
N TRP A 26 -8.59 -17.76 -1.47
CA TRP A 26 -9.10 -17.57 -2.81
C TRP A 26 -8.60 -18.68 -3.74
N ARG A 27 -9.52 -19.31 -4.47
CA ARG A 27 -9.18 -20.38 -5.42
C ARG A 27 -8.49 -19.77 -6.64
N PRO A 28 -7.33 -20.29 -7.09
CA PRO A 28 -6.66 -19.79 -8.30
C PRO A 28 -7.56 -19.77 -9.54
N ALA A 29 -8.50 -20.72 -9.66
CA ALA A 29 -9.48 -20.77 -10.75
C ALA A 29 -10.45 -19.57 -10.80
N ASN A 30 -10.57 -18.81 -9.72
CA ASN A 30 -11.36 -17.58 -9.65
C ASN A 30 -10.48 -16.32 -9.81
N LEU A 31 -9.18 -16.46 -10.04
CA LEU A 31 -8.23 -15.36 -10.13
C LEU A 31 -7.63 -15.31 -11.54
N LEU A 32 -7.74 -14.15 -12.16
CA LEU A 32 -7.14 -13.85 -13.45
C LEU A 32 -6.00 -12.86 -13.26
N VAL A 33 -4.98 -12.96 -14.10
CA VAL A 33 -3.88 -11.99 -14.11
C VAL A 33 -3.60 -11.49 -15.51
N THR A 34 -3.11 -10.26 -15.61
CA THR A 34 -2.56 -9.76 -16.87
C THR A 34 -1.07 -9.46 -16.71
N ALA A 35 -0.29 -9.81 -17.73
CA ALA A 35 1.14 -9.58 -17.75
C ALA A 35 1.56 -9.09 -19.14
N ARG A 36 2.41 -8.07 -19.17
CA ARG A 36 2.95 -7.52 -20.44
C ARG A 36 3.92 -8.47 -21.14
N ARG A 37 4.58 -9.35 -20.38
CA ARG A 37 5.59 -10.31 -20.88
C ARG A 37 5.04 -11.71 -20.68
N SER A 38 5.12 -12.56 -21.70
CA SER A 38 4.68 -13.96 -21.64
C SER A 38 5.42 -14.75 -20.56
N GLU A 39 6.74 -14.57 -20.46
CA GLU A 39 7.57 -15.19 -19.39
C GLU A 39 7.00 -14.92 -17.99
N ARG A 40 6.53 -13.69 -17.75
CA ARG A 40 5.91 -13.31 -16.48
C ARG A 40 4.55 -13.97 -16.26
N ALA A 41 3.78 -14.17 -17.33
CA ALA A 41 2.53 -14.93 -17.24
C ALA A 41 2.80 -16.40 -16.85
N ASP A 42 3.81 -17.01 -17.48
CA ASP A 42 4.20 -18.39 -17.21
C ASP A 42 4.71 -18.57 -15.77
N GLU A 43 5.52 -17.63 -15.26
CA GLU A 43 5.96 -17.60 -13.86
C GLU A 43 4.77 -17.59 -12.89
N LEU A 44 3.77 -16.73 -13.13
CA LEU A 44 2.61 -16.59 -12.26
C LEU A 44 1.73 -17.84 -12.31
N HIS A 45 1.55 -18.42 -13.51
CA HIS A 45 0.82 -19.67 -13.67
C HIS A 45 1.53 -20.82 -12.93
N ALA A 46 2.83 -20.99 -13.14
CA ALA A 46 3.60 -22.06 -12.49
C ALA A 46 3.62 -21.92 -10.96
N ARG A 47 3.72 -20.68 -10.46
CA ARG A 47 3.82 -20.41 -9.02
C ARG A 47 2.48 -20.47 -8.29
N TYR A 48 1.42 -19.99 -8.91
CA TYR A 48 0.14 -19.74 -8.24
C TYR A 48 -1.04 -20.51 -8.84
N GLY A 49 -0.88 -21.15 -9.99
CA GLY A 49 -1.95 -21.86 -10.69
C GLY A 49 -3.02 -20.94 -11.28
N VAL A 50 -2.72 -19.65 -11.44
CA VAL A 50 -3.66 -18.65 -11.98
C VAL A 50 -3.64 -18.62 -13.50
N GLU A 51 -4.74 -18.21 -14.10
CA GLU A 51 -4.84 -18.02 -15.55
C GLU A 51 -4.37 -16.62 -15.94
N ALA A 52 -3.44 -16.55 -16.89
CA ALA A 52 -3.05 -15.30 -17.51
C ALA A 52 -3.89 -15.02 -18.76
N VAL A 53 -4.47 -13.83 -18.83
CA VAL A 53 -5.39 -13.42 -19.90
C VAL A 53 -5.03 -12.03 -20.43
N THR A 54 -5.62 -11.64 -21.56
CA THR A 54 -5.53 -10.26 -22.05
C THR A 54 -6.34 -9.30 -21.16
N ASN A 55 -6.03 -8.00 -21.21
CA ASN A 55 -6.81 -6.98 -20.47
C ASN A 55 -8.28 -6.98 -20.88
N ALA A 56 -8.57 -7.17 -22.17
CA ALA A 56 -9.93 -7.26 -22.70
C ALA A 56 -10.68 -8.49 -22.17
N GLU A 57 -10.04 -9.64 -22.07
CA GLU A 57 -10.65 -10.84 -21.49
C GLU A 57 -10.88 -10.70 -19.98
N ALA A 58 -9.92 -10.12 -19.26
CA ALA A 58 -10.06 -9.79 -17.85
C ALA A 58 -11.29 -8.89 -17.63
N ALA A 59 -11.46 -7.84 -18.43
CA ALA A 59 -12.61 -6.93 -18.36
C ALA A 59 -13.96 -7.61 -18.61
N LYS A 60 -14.02 -8.57 -19.52
CA LYS A 60 -15.26 -9.29 -19.85
C LYS A 60 -15.64 -10.34 -18.80
N ARG A 61 -14.65 -10.95 -18.15
CA ARG A 61 -14.84 -12.14 -17.29
C ARG A 61 -14.86 -11.83 -15.81
N ALA A 62 -14.13 -10.82 -15.36
CA ALA A 62 -14.01 -10.51 -13.94
C ALA A 62 -15.26 -9.78 -13.43
N ASP A 63 -15.60 -10.03 -12.17
CA ASP A 63 -16.58 -9.24 -11.42
C ASP A 63 -15.90 -8.02 -10.75
N THR A 64 -14.62 -8.19 -10.39
CA THR A 64 -13.76 -7.14 -9.82
C THR A 64 -12.46 -7.04 -10.60
N LEU A 65 -12.12 -5.84 -11.08
CA LEU A 65 -10.83 -5.52 -11.69
C LEU A 65 -9.95 -4.75 -10.70
N ILE A 66 -8.74 -5.23 -10.46
CA ILE A 66 -7.74 -4.54 -9.64
C ILE A 66 -6.65 -3.97 -10.57
N LEU A 67 -6.59 -2.64 -10.66
CA LEU A 67 -5.64 -1.91 -11.49
C LEU A 67 -4.39 -1.58 -10.66
N ALA A 68 -3.34 -2.38 -10.83
CA ALA A 68 -2.05 -2.26 -10.15
C ALA A 68 -0.91 -1.88 -11.12
N VAL A 69 -1.23 -1.04 -12.10
CA VAL A 69 -0.26 -0.47 -13.05
C VAL A 69 0.34 0.83 -12.52
N LYS A 70 1.41 1.31 -13.17
CA LYS A 70 1.99 2.61 -12.84
C LYS A 70 1.03 3.74 -13.23
N PRO A 71 1.02 4.89 -12.52
CA PRO A 71 0.10 6.00 -12.82
C PRO A 71 0.13 6.46 -14.29
N GLN A 72 1.32 6.56 -14.89
CA GLN A 72 1.50 6.94 -16.30
C GLN A 72 0.92 5.93 -17.30
N ASP A 73 0.75 4.67 -16.91
CA ASP A 73 0.19 3.62 -17.76
C ASP A 73 -1.35 3.56 -17.64
N MET A 74 -1.94 4.28 -16.67
CA MET A 74 -3.37 4.14 -16.31
C MET A 74 -4.30 4.60 -17.43
N GLY A 75 -4.06 5.76 -18.04
CA GLY A 75 -4.90 6.27 -19.12
C GLY A 75 -5.03 5.27 -20.27
N ARG A 76 -3.90 4.76 -20.75
CA ARG A 76 -3.85 3.75 -21.82
C ARG A 76 -4.57 2.46 -21.44
N LEU A 77 -4.42 2.01 -20.20
CA LEU A 77 -5.12 0.83 -19.71
C LEU A 77 -6.64 1.05 -19.70
N LEU A 78 -7.10 2.19 -19.19
CA LEU A 78 -8.53 2.50 -19.14
C LEU A 78 -9.15 2.59 -20.55
N ASP A 79 -8.44 3.19 -21.51
CA ASP A 79 -8.90 3.26 -22.90
C ASP A 79 -9.07 1.85 -23.52
N GLU A 80 -8.20 0.90 -23.15
CA GLU A 80 -8.29 -0.50 -23.57
C GLU A 80 -9.45 -1.25 -22.88
N LEU A 81 -9.75 -0.92 -21.62
CA LEU A 81 -10.79 -1.58 -20.82
C LEU A 81 -12.19 -1.03 -21.09
N ALA A 82 -12.31 0.26 -21.42
CA ALA A 82 -13.59 0.97 -21.55
C ALA A 82 -14.62 0.28 -22.46
N PRO A 83 -14.25 -0.33 -23.61
CA PRO A 83 -15.21 -1.03 -24.46
C PRO A 83 -15.72 -2.37 -23.90
N HIS A 84 -15.19 -2.83 -22.76
CA HIS A 84 -15.36 -4.18 -22.26
C HIS A 84 -15.84 -4.25 -20.80
N VAL A 85 -15.61 -3.21 -20.00
CA VAL A 85 -16.06 -3.13 -18.61
C VAL A 85 -17.53 -2.71 -18.57
N ALA A 86 -18.38 -3.61 -18.09
CA ALA A 86 -19.79 -3.28 -17.80
C ALA A 86 -19.90 -2.43 -16.53
N ALA A 87 -20.94 -1.59 -16.46
CA ALA A 87 -21.14 -0.64 -15.34
C ALA A 87 -21.43 -1.31 -13.98
N ASP A 88 -21.70 -2.62 -13.95
CA ASP A 88 -21.92 -3.40 -12.74
C ASP A 88 -20.62 -3.93 -12.10
N ARG A 89 -19.46 -3.72 -12.75
CA ARG A 89 -18.17 -4.26 -12.32
C ARG A 89 -17.45 -3.34 -11.36
N LEU A 90 -16.90 -3.91 -10.29
CA LEU A 90 -16.07 -3.17 -9.35
C LEU A 90 -14.69 -2.94 -9.94
N VAL A 91 -14.25 -1.69 -9.97
CA VAL A 91 -12.87 -1.32 -10.32
C VAL A 91 -12.15 -0.81 -9.09
N ILE A 92 -11.09 -1.50 -8.70
CA ILE A 92 -10.22 -1.13 -7.59
C ILE A 92 -8.91 -0.60 -8.18
N SER A 93 -8.52 0.63 -7.88
CA SER A 93 -7.25 1.20 -8.34
C SER A 93 -6.24 1.28 -7.22
N ALA A 94 -5.07 0.67 -7.43
CA ALA A 94 -3.91 0.76 -6.55
C ALA A 94 -2.85 1.75 -7.07
N ALA A 95 -3.19 2.59 -8.06
CA ALA A 95 -2.26 3.54 -8.66
C ALA A 95 -2.16 4.83 -7.83
N ALA A 96 -0.92 5.23 -7.53
CA ALA A 96 -0.65 6.45 -6.78
C ALA A 96 -1.10 7.71 -7.54
N GLY A 97 -1.71 8.65 -6.81
CA GLY A 97 -2.13 9.95 -7.36
C GLY A 97 -3.30 9.89 -8.36
N ILE A 98 -3.88 8.74 -8.68
CA ILE A 98 -5.02 8.69 -9.61
C ILE A 98 -6.33 8.81 -8.83
N PRO A 99 -7.10 9.91 -8.98
CA PRO A 99 -8.39 10.04 -8.31
C PRO A 99 -9.44 9.11 -8.93
N THR A 100 -10.49 8.76 -8.18
CA THR A 100 -11.58 7.92 -8.70
C THR A 100 -12.28 8.58 -9.87
N SER A 101 -12.42 9.91 -9.87
CA SER A 101 -13.03 10.66 -10.96
C SER A 101 -12.33 10.43 -12.31
N PHE A 102 -10.99 10.37 -12.32
CA PHE A 102 -10.22 10.10 -13.54
C PHE A 102 -10.58 8.74 -14.16
N ILE A 103 -10.88 7.75 -13.32
CA ILE A 103 -11.27 6.40 -13.75
C ILE A 103 -12.73 6.38 -14.17
N GLU A 104 -13.62 6.97 -13.36
CA GLU A 104 -15.07 7.04 -13.62
C GLU A 104 -15.38 7.74 -14.95
N GLU A 105 -14.65 8.81 -15.28
CA GLU A 105 -14.81 9.56 -16.55
C GLU A 105 -14.44 8.75 -17.81
N ARG A 106 -13.69 7.64 -17.65
CA ARG A 106 -13.18 6.82 -18.76
C ARG A 106 -13.89 5.48 -18.89
N LEU A 107 -14.71 5.11 -17.92
CA LEU A 107 -15.47 3.86 -17.92
C LEU A 107 -16.96 4.13 -18.10
N ALA A 108 -17.76 3.08 -18.23
CA ALA A 108 -19.20 3.21 -18.37
C ALA A 108 -19.81 3.94 -17.16
N THR A 109 -20.71 4.88 -17.40
CA THR A 109 -21.44 5.59 -16.33
C THR A 109 -22.10 4.60 -15.38
N GLY A 110 -21.90 4.80 -14.08
CA GLY A 110 -22.39 3.87 -13.05
C GLY A 110 -21.33 2.90 -12.52
N THR A 111 -20.16 2.78 -13.17
CA THR A 111 -19.09 1.87 -12.74
C THR A 111 -18.63 2.22 -11.31
N PRO A 112 -18.75 1.31 -10.33
CA PRO A 112 -18.22 1.53 -9.00
C PRO A 112 -16.70 1.49 -8.99
N VAL A 113 -16.07 2.57 -8.52
CA VAL A 113 -14.62 2.67 -8.39
C VAL A 113 -14.21 2.79 -6.93
N VAL A 114 -13.20 2.05 -6.49
CA VAL A 114 -12.56 2.21 -5.19
C VAL A 114 -11.08 2.50 -5.39
N ARG A 115 -10.61 3.64 -4.86
CA ARG A 115 -9.18 3.96 -4.79
C ARG A 115 -8.58 3.30 -3.57
N VAL A 116 -7.44 2.66 -3.72
CA VAL A 116 -6.68 2.00 -2.66
C VAL A 116 -5.24 2.47 -2.72
N MET A 117 -4.68 2.82 -1.57
CA MET A 117 -3.26 3.15 -1.42
C MET A 117 -2.61 2.12 -0.49
N PRO A 118 -2.07 1.01 -1.02
CA PRO A 118 -1.28 0.08 -0.23
C PRO A 118 0.16 0.59 -0.05
N ASN A 119 0.92 -0.05 0.83
CA ASN A 119 2.35 0.18 0.99
C ASN A 119 3.14 -1.13 0.82
N THR A 120 4.47 -1.03 0.70
CA THR A 120 5.32 -2.20 0.39
C THR A 120 5.29 -3.35 1.41
N PRO A 121 5.02 -3.14 2.71
CA PRO A 121 4.80 -4.21 3.67
C PRO A 121 3.68 -5.22 3.33
N VAL A 122 2.85 -4.98 2.31
CA VAL A 122 1.96 -6.03 1.72
C VAL A 122 2.72 -7.29 1.29
N LEU A 123 4.03 -7.20 1.07
CA LEU A 123 4.90 -8.34 0.73
C LEU A 123 5.12 -9.29 1.91
N VAL A 124 4.85 -8.85 3.14
CA VAL A 124 5.04 -9.60 4.39
C VAL A 124 3.78 -9.58 5.25
N ASP A 125 2.61 -9.37 4.62
CA ASP A 125 1.28 -9.40 5.25
C ASP A 125 1.04 -8.36 6.35
N GLU A 126 1.90 -7.33 6.42
CA GLU A 126 1.80 -6.21 7.38
C GLU A 126 1.56 -4.88 6.65
N GLY A 127 0.89 -4.95 5.50
CA GLY A 127 0.50 -3.80 4.72
C GLY A 127 -0.50 -2.89 5.42
N MET A 128 -0.48 -1.61 5.09
CA MET A 128 -1.59 -0.69 5.35
C MET A 128 -2.16 -0.23 4.01
N SER A 129 -3.44 -0.48 3.79
CA SER A 129 -4.17 -0.14 2.57
C SER A 129 -5.28 0.86 2.85
N VAL A 130 -5.10 2.10 2.44
CA VAL A 130 -6.10 3.14 2.68
C VAL A 130 -7.07 3.23 1.52
N ILE A 131 -8.38 3.10 1.80
CA ILE A 131 -9.42 2.94 0.78
C ILE A 131 -10.42 4.08 0.78
N SER A 132 -10.86 4.49 -0.41
CA SER A 132 -11.89 5.50 -0.64
C SER A 132 -12.78 5.11 -1.80
N GLY A 133 -14.10 5.23 -1.63
CA GLY A 133 -15.08 4.98 -2.68
C GLY A 133 -15.26 6.20 -3.58
N GLY A 134 -15.41 5.95 -4.88
CA GLY A 134 -15.87 6.94 -5.86
C GLY A 134 -17.38 7.17 -5.79
N SER A 135 -17.89 7.92 -6.75
CA SER A 135 -19.28 8.40 -6.82
C SER A 135 -20.31 7.27 -6.84
N HIS A 136 -19.96 6.13 -7.44
CA HIS A 136 -20.85 4.96 -7.58
C HIS A 136 -20.48 3.79 -6.65
N ALA A 137 -19.47 3.97 -5.78
CA ALA A 137 -19.07 2.93 -4.84
C ALA A 137 -20.06 2.85 -3.66
N THR A 138 -20.58 1.65 -3.41
CA THR A 138 -21.48 1.39 -2.28
C THR A 138 -20.67 0.91 -1.06
N PRO A 139 -21.27 0.90 0.15
CA PRO A 139 -20.65 0.29 1.32
C PRO A 139 -20.25 -1.18 1.10
N ALA A 140 -21.01 -1.93 0.29
CA ALA A 140 -20.69 -3.32 -0.05
C ALA A 140 -19.41 -3.43 -0.89
N HIS A 141 -19.16 -2.50 -1.82
CA HIS A 141 -17.92 -2.45 -2.59
C HIS A 141 -16.70 -2.18 -1.70
N LEU A 142 -16.85 -1.31 -0.68
CA LEU A 142 -15.79 -1.06 0.29
C LEU A 142 -15.52 -2.29 1.16
N VAL A 143 -16.56 -2.97 1.67
CA VAL A 143 -16.39 -4.23 2.42
C VAL A 143 -15.66 -5.28 1.57
N HIS A 144 -16.08 -5.45 0.31
CA HIS A 144 -15.44 -6.40 -0.58
C HIS A 144 -13.97 -6.04 -0.86
N THR A 145 -13.65 -4.75 -0.99
CA THR A 145 -12.27 -4.30 -1.10
C THR A 145 -11.47 -4.63 0.16
N GLU A 146 -12.06 -4.50 1.36
CA GLU A 146 -11.40 -4.89 2.60
C GLU A 146 -11.11 -6.39 2.67
N GLU A 147 -12.06 -7.23 2.23
CA GLU A 147 -11.86 -8.68 2.16
C GLU A 147 -10.70 -9.07 1.23
N ILE A 148 -10.58 -8.40 0.08
CA ILE A 148 -9.50 -8.63 -0.88
C ILE A 148 -8.14 -8.26 -0.28
N PHE A 149 -8.04 -7.12 0.41
CA PHE A 149 -6.77 -6.60 0.94
C PHE A 149 -6.43 -7.14 2.34
N GLY A 150 -7.39 -7.75 3.04
CA GLY A 150 -7.19 -8.32 4.38
C GLY A 150 -6.15 -9.44 4.44
N GLY A 151 -5.91 -10.13 3.32
CA GLY A 151 -4.87 -11.16 3.21
C GLY A 151 -3.43 -10.63 3.16
N VAL A 152 -3.24 -9.32 3.01
CA VAL A 152 -1.92 -8.67 2.93
C VAL A 152 -1.72 -7.56 3.95
N GLY A 153 -2.63 -7.41 4.92
CA GLY A 153 -2.51 -6.46 6.01
C GLY A 153 -3.84 -5.81 6.41
N LYS A 154 -3.76 -4.59 6.93
CA LYS A 154 -4.92 -3.83 7.42
C LYS A 154 -5.43 -2.85 6.37
N THR A 155 -6.72 -2.57 6.46
CA THR A 155 -7.39 -1.55 5.65
C THR A 155 -7.94 -0.42 6.51
N LEU A 156 -7.95 0.79 5.96
CA LEU A 156 -8.55 1.96 6.60
C LEU A 156 -9.38 2.74 5.59
N ARG A 157 -10.66 2.98 5.90
CA ARG A 157 -11.53 3.84 5.08
C ARG A 157 -11.29 5.30 5.41
N VAL A 158 -11.09 6.12 4.38
CA VAL A 158 -11.02 7.59 4.52
C VAL A 158 -11.77 8.27 3.37
N PRO A 159 -12.22 9.52 3.53
CA PRO A 159 -12.62 10.36 2.41
C PRO A 159 -11.49 10.48 1.39
N GLU A 160 -11.80 10.51 0.09
CA GLU A 160 -10.77 10.56 -0.95
C GLU A 160 -9.86 11.80 -0.83
N SER A 161 -10.40 12.93 -0.34
CA SER A 161 -9.63 14.15 -0.06
C SER A 161 -8.48 13.96 0.94
N GLN A 162 -8.47 12.86 1.70
CA GLN A 162 -7.42 12.51 2.66
C GLN A 162 -6.40 11.50 2.11
N GLN A 163 -6.60 10.96 0.90
CA GLN A 163 -5.73 9.93 0.33
C GLN A 163 -4.28 10.40 0.15
N ASP A 164 -4.05 11.66 -0.22
CA ASP A 164 -2.67 12.18 -0.36
C ASP A 164 -1.94 12.26 0.99
N ALA A 165 -2.65 12.66 2.04
CA ALA A 165 -2.11 12.66 3.40
C ALA A 165 -1.85 11.22 3.90
N ALA A 166 -2.77 10.31 3.62
CA ALA A 166 -2.62 8.89 3.92
C ALA A 166 -1.43 8.26 3.16
N THR A 167 -1.21 8.66 1.90
CA THR A 167 -0.06 8.26 1.08
C THR A 167 1.24 8.73 1.72
N ALA A 168 1.30 10.00 2.14
CA ALA A 168 2.47 10.57 2.80
C ALA A 168 2.82 9.87 4.11
N LEU A 169 1.82 9.43 4.89
CA LEU A 169 2.03 8.68 6.13
C LEU A 169 2.34 7.20 5.88
N SER A 170 1.41 6.47 5.27
CA SER A 170 1.43 5.00 5.23
C SER A 170 2.09 4.45 3.97
N GLY A 171 1.89 5.10 2.82
CA GLY A 171 2.49 4.72 1.53
C GLY A 171 4.01 4.88 1.55
N SER A 172 4.47 6.08 1.89
CA SER A 172 5.89 6.42 2.02
C SER A 172 6.49 6.03 3.38
N GLY A 173 5.65 5.79 4.39
CA GLY A 173 6.04 5.43 5.76
C GLY A 173 7.17 4.41 5.89
N PRO A 174 7.10 3.25 5.20
CA PRO A 174 8.16 2.25 5.27
C PRO A 174 9.55 2.80 4.94
N ALA A 175 9.67 3.72 3.98
CA ALA A 175 10.95 4.33 3.63
C ALA A 175 11.53 5.16 4.78
N TYR A 176 10.68 5.85 5.55
CA TYR A 176 11.13 6.62 6.73
C TYR A 176 11.66 5.69 7.82
N PHE A 177 11.03 4.53 8.01
CA PHE A 177 11.52 3.52 8.95
C PHE A 177 12.84 2.90 8.48
N TYR A 178 12.99 2.59 7.19
CA TYR A 178 14.25 2.10 6.65
C TYR A 178 15.38 3.12 6.83
N PHE A 179 15.11 4.40 6.54
CA PHE A 179 16.08 5.47 6.74
C PHE A 179 16.46 5.66 8.21
N LEU A 180 15.49 5.56 9.14
CA LEU A 180 15.77 5.60 10.57
C LEU A 180 16.65 4.43 11.03
N VAL A 181 16.31 3.21 10.59
CA VAL A 181 17.08 1.98 10.90
C VAL A 181 18.49 2.07 10.33
N GLU A 182 18.66 2.56 9.11
CA GLU A 182 19.95 2.83 8.47
C GLU A 182 20.80 3.80 9.32
N ALA A 183 20.25 4.97 9.66
CA ALA A 183 20.95 5.98 10.45
C ALA A 183 21.35 5.47 11.84
N MET A 184 20.47 4.72 12.51
CA MET A 184 20.75 4.15 13.83
C MET A 184 21.75 3.00 13.77
N THR A 185 21.77 2.23 12.67
CA THR A 185 22.79 1.20 12.43
C THR A 185 24.18 1.83 12.31
N ASP A 186 24.31 2.91 11.54
CA ASP A 186 25.57 3.63 11.39
C ASP A 186 26.03 4.28 12.71
N ALA A 187 25.09 4.81 13.51
CA ALA A 187 25.40 5.28 14.86
C ALA A 187 25.91 4.15 15.78
N GLY A 188 25.32 2.95 15.72
CA GLY A 188 25.79 1.79 16.48
C GLY A 188 27.23 1.40 16.13
N ILE A 189 27.61 1.55 14.86
CA ILE A 189 28.98 1.29 14.39
C ILE A 189 29.95 2.35 14.91
N LEU A 190 29.56 3.62 14.89
CA LEU A 190 30.34 4.71 15.49
C LEU A 190 30.58 4.46 16.99
N LEU A 191 29.63 3.83 17.67
CA LEU A 191 29.73 3.43 19.07
C LEU A 191 30.51 2.11 19.31
N GLY A 192 31.05 1.50 18.25
CA GLY A 192 31.93 0.33 18.32
C GLY A 192 31.28 -1.02 18.06
N LEU A 193 30.01 -1.07 17.64
CA LEU A 193 29.35 -2.33 17.29
C LEU A 193 29.70 -2.79 15.86
N PRO A 194 29.86 -4.10 15.61
CA PRO A 194 29.84 -4.63 14.25
C PRO A 194 28.51 -4.31 13.55
N ARG A 195 28.57 -3.94 12.26
CA ARG A 195 27.40 -3.54 11.47
C ARG A 195 26.22 -4.51 11.56
N ALA A 196 26.48 -5.81 11.43
CA ALA A 196 25.44 -6.84 11.51
C ALA A 196 24.73 -6.86 12.87
N GLN A 197 25.49 -6.73 13.97
CA GLN A 197 24.93 -6.70 15.32
C GLN A 197 24.12 -5.42 15.56
N ALA A 198 24.62 -4.26 15.12
CA ALA A 198 23.91 -3.00 15.22
C ALA A 198 22.56 -3.06 14.48
N HIS A 199 22.56 -3.60 13.26
CA HIS A 199 21.36 -3.81 12.45
C HIS A 199 20.34 -4.73 13.15
N ASP A 200 20.77 -5.90 13.63
CA ASP A 200 19.87 -6.86 14.27
C ASP A 200 19.23 -6.29 15.55
N LEU A 201 20.02 -5.54 16.35
CA LEU A 201 19.52 -4.86 17.55
C LEU A 201 18.43 -3.83 17.21
N ILE A 202 18.65 -2.97 16.21
CA ILE A 202 17.68 -1.92 15.89
C ILE A 202 16.43 -2.47 15.21
N VAL A 203 16.57 -3.48 14.35
CA VAL A 203 15.42 -4.13 13.71
C VAL A 203 14.52 -4.79 14.76
N GLN A 204 15.10 -5.52 15.71
CA GLN A 204 14.31 -6.15 16.79
C GLN A 204 13.65 -5.11 17.70
N ALA A 205 14.33 -4.03 18.02
CA ALA A 205 13.76 -2.92 18.80
C ALA A 205 12.58 -2.25 18.06
N ALA A 206 12.72 -2.03 16.74
CA ALA A 206 11.66 -1.45 15.92
C ALA A 206 10.41 -2.34 15.85
N ILE A 207 10.59 -3.66 15.67
CA ILE A 207 9.49 -4.64 15.70
C ILE A 207 8.76 -4.59 17.04
N GLY A 208 9.50 -4.68 18.15
CA GLY A 208 8.92 -4.66 19.50
C GLY A 208 8.13 -3.37 19.78
N ALA A 209 8.70 -2.21 19.43
CA ALA A 209 8.03 -0.93 19.61
C ALA A 209 6.76 -0.81 18.75
N ALA A 210 6.79 -1.27 17.49
CA ALA A 210 5.63 -1.26 16.62
C ALA A 210 4.51 -2.18 17.13
N VAL A 211 4.86 -3.38 17.62
CA VAL A 211 3.89 -4.32 18.24
C VAL A 211 3.29 -3.71 19.50
N MET A 212 4.09 -3.07 20.37
CA MET A 212 3.56 -2.38 21.55
C MET A 212 2.59 -1.26 21.17
N LEU A 213 2.93 -0.44 20.17
CA LEU A 213 2.04 0.61 19.67
C LEU A 213 0.72 0.05 19.14
N ARG A 214 0.77 -1.10 18.45
CA ARG A 214 -0.40 -1.77 17.87
C ARG A 214 -1.31 -2.38 18.93
N ASP A 215 -0.73 -3.06 19.91
CA ASP A 215 -1.47 -4.03 20.75
C ASP A 215 -1.79 -3.48 22.16
N SER A 216 -1.04 -2.49 22.66
CA SER A 216 -1.24 -1.97 24.02
C SER A 216 -2.41 -1.01 24.18
N GLY A 217 -2.83 -0.33 23.11
CA GLY A 217 -3.80 0.77 23.16
C GLY A 217 -3.29 2.05 23.85
N GLU A 218 -2.02 2.09 24.27
CA GLU A 218 -1.44 3.24 24.94
C GLU A 218 -1.00 4.34 23.97
N HIS A 219 -1.08 5.57 24.43
CA HIS A 219 -0.62 6.72 23.64
C HIS A 219 0.92 6.66 23.45
N PRO A 220 1.47 6.99 22.27
CA PRO A 220 2.92 6.91 22.01
C PRO A 220 3.79 7.68 23.02
N VAL A 221 3.29 8.81 23.55
CA VAL A 221 3.98 9.58 24.60
C VAL A 221 4.18 8.77 25.87
N LYS A 222 3.16 8.01 26.31
CA LYS A 222 3.26 7.17 27.50
C LYS A 222 4.25 6.02 27.30
N LEU A 223 4.22 5.36 26.15
CA LEU A 223 5.17 4.30 25.82
C LEU A 223 6.62 4.83 25.82
N ARG A 224 6.84 6.03 25.28
CA ARG A 224 8.15 6.70 25.33
C ARG A 224 8.56 7.03 26.76
N GLU A 225 7.65 7.59 27.57
CA GLU A 225 7.92 7.93 28.97
C GLU A 225 8.26 6.70 29.81
N ALA A 226 7.57 5.57 29.58
CA ALA A 226 7.82 4.32 30.29
C ALA A 226 9.25 3.78 30.11
N VAL A 227 9.94 4.13 29.02
CA VAL A 227 11.34 3.75 28.75
C VAL A 227 12.34 4.90 28.97
N THR A 228 11.90 6.00 29.58
CA THR A 228 12.68 7.22 29.79
C THR A 228 12.84 7.51 31.29
N SER A 229 13.91 7.00 31.90
CA SER A 229 14.19 7.25 33.32
C SER A 229 14.85 8.62 33.56
N PRO A 230 14.63 9.26 34.73
CA PRO A 230 15.36 10.46 35.12
C PRO A 230 16.87 10.25 35.05
N ALA A 231 17.59 11.21 34.46
CA ALA A 231 19.04 11.16 34.23
C ALA A 231 19.56 9.91 33.46
N GLY A 232 18.66 9.17 32.79
CA GLY A 232 19.02 7.97 32.02
C GLY A 232 19.65 8.25 30.65
N THR A 233 20.05 7.17 30.00
CA THR A 233 20.57 7.20 28.62
C THR A 233 19.51 7.66 27.62
N THR A 234 18.27 7.17 27.75
CA THR A 234 17.16 7.52 26.85
C THR A 234 16.82 9.01 26.89
N ILE A 235 16.70 9.63 28.07
CA ILE A 235 16.34 11.06 28.16
C ILE A 235 17.43 11.95 27.55
N SER A 236 18.70 11.57 27.71
CA SER A 236 19.83 12.26 27.09
C SER A 236 19.77 12.18 25.56
N ALA A 237 19.44 11.01 25.01
CA ALA A 237 19.26 10.84 23.57
C ALA A 237 18.04 11.60 23.02
N ILE A 238 16.88 11.52 23.69
CA ILE A 238 15.67 12.26 23.30
C ILE A 238 15.93 13.77 23.29
N ARG A 239 16.66 14.30 24.27
CA ARG A 239 17.06 15.72 24.28
C ARG A 239 17.80 16.10 23.00
N GLU A 240 18.74 15.28 22.54
CA GLU A 240 19.46 15.57 21.29
C GLU A 240 18.55 15.49 20.06
N LEU A 241 17.61 14.55 19.99
CA LEU A 241 16.63 14.52 18.89
C LEU A 241 15.76 15.78 18.84
N GLU A 242 15.38 16.32 20.00
CA GLU A 242 14.64 17.59 20.09
C GLU A 242 15.54 18.79 19.71
N ASN A 243 16.80 18.83 20.15
CA ASN A 243 17.77 19.87 19.77
C ASN A 243 17.97 19.95 18.25
N HIS A 244 17.95 18.80 17.57
CA HIS A 244 18.10 18.72 16.11
C HIS A 244 16.77 18.87 15.36
N GLY A 245 15.67 19.15 16.05
CA GLY A 245 14.39 19.44 15.42
C GLY A 245 13.79 18.27 14.63
N VAL A 246 14.02 17.02 15.07
CA VAL A 246 13.58 15.81 14.34
C VAL A 246 12.06 15.82 14.06
N ARG A 247 11.25 16.36 14.98
CA ARG A 247 9.80 16.54 14.75
C ARG A 247 9.51 17.46 13.57
N ALA A 248 10.20 18.59 13.49
CA ALA A 248 10.03 19.54 12.40
C ALA A 248 10.46 18.94 11.06
N ALA A 249 11.57 18.18 11.05
CA ALA A 249 12.02 17.47 9.86
C ALA A 249 11.00 16.44 9.36
N LEU A 250 10.39 15.66 10.27
CA LEU A 250 9.35 14.70 9.91
C LEU A 250 8.10 15.39 9.35
N ILE A 251 7.64 16.49 9.96
CA ILE A 251 6.50 17.26 9.45
C ILE A 251 6.79 17.74 8.01
N ALA A 252 7.93 18.38 7.79
CA ALA A 252 8.32 18.89 6.48
C ALA A 252 8.43 17.77 5.43
N ALA A 253 8.99 16.61 5.80
CA ALA A 253 9.11 15.47 4.89
C ALA A 253 7.73 14.92 4.47
N LEU A 254 6.79 14.79 5.41
CA LEU A 254 5.46 14.30 5.12
C LEU A 254 4.61 15.31 4.32
N GLU A 255 4.79 16.61 4.56
CA GLU A 255 4.18 17.66 3.73
C GLU A 255 4.69 17.61 2.29
N ALA A 256 6.01 17.48 2.10
CA ALA A 256 6.61 17.34 0.78
C ALA A 256 6.10 16.08 0.05
N ALA A 257 5.96 14.95 0.75
CA ALA A 257 5.41 13.73 0.16
C ALA A 257 3.94 13.90 -0.27
N ARG A 258 3.11 14.56 0.55
CA ARG A 258 1.72 14.89 0.23
C ARG A 258 1.64 15.79 -1.01
N ASP A 259 2.45 16.84 -1.05
CA ASP A 259 2.40 17.81 -2.14
C ASP A 259 2.88 17.18 -3.45
N ARG A 260 3.91 16.33 -3.41
CA ARG A 260 4.31 15.53 -4.59
C ARG A 260 3.21 14.57 -5.04
N SER A 261 2.45 13.94 -4.13
CA SER A 261 1.30 13.10 -4.49
C SER A 261 0.25 13.89 -5.30
N ARG A 262 -0.01 15.13 -4.88
CA ARG A 262 -0.95 16.04 -5.57
C ARG A 262 -0.44 16.47 -6.95
N GLU A 263 0.85 16.77 -7.07
CA GLU A 263 1.47 17.08 -8.36
C GLU A 263 1.30 15.95 -9.37
N LEU A 264 1.57 14.71 -8.94
CA LEU A 264 1.40 13.50 -9.77
C LEU A 264 -0.05 13.33 -10.21
N ALA A 265 -1.01 13.65 -9.34
CA ALA A 265 -2.43 13.60 -9.67
C ALA A 265 -2.85 14.63 -10.75
N SER A 266 -2.16 15.77 -10.80
CA SER A 266 -2.43 16.83 -11.78
C SER A 266 -1.87 16.57 -13.19
N GLY A 267 -1.13 15.47 -13.39
CA GLY A 267 -0.49 15.15 -14.68
C GLY A 267 0.78 15.95 -14.98
N ASN A 268 1.26 16.77 -14.05
CA ASN A 268 2.50 17.56 -14.17
C ASN A 268 3.74 16.81 -13.63
N GLY A 269 3.73 15.48 -13.74
CA GLY A 269 4.65 14.56 -13.06
C GLY A 269 5.93 14.26 -13.81
#